data_AF-A0A533YVU0-F1
#
_entry.id   AF-A0A533YVU0-F1
#
_cell.length_a   1.000
_cell.length_b   1.000
_cell.length_c   1.000
_cell.angle_alpha   90.00
_cell.angle_beta   90.00
_cell.angle_gamma   90.00
#
_symmetry.space_group_name_H-M   'P 1'
#
loop_
_entity.id
_entity.type
_entity.pdbx_description
1 polymer ?
#
loop_
_entity_poly.entity_id
_entity_poly.type
_entity_poly.pdbx_seq_one_letter_code
_entity_poly.pdbx_strand_id
1 'polypeptide(L)'
;MQMITPDSFRPKIPPAILIVGSLAGKLISWVSNSDFLLSIKHETFLLMLGWLISYGWWFMAGVGVIWAYNARGTSRILGPSLVTVVGVLAFVWGILLTAIASSSVPRIIISWGDDGTACSATFDTSRLSRFRKKYDIVLVCGIVNPQTERLQEKSISISSPFNIHPVGVFIEAPHSTKMTSVIKPGALMSYWHEAALIPKGTDLSSIHSLSDITKYGGKILDQAYFQ
;
A
#
# COMPACT_ATOMS: atom_id res chain seq x y z
N MET A 1 25.32 -5.69 -48.52
CA MET A 1 25.16 -5.39 -47.09
C MET A 1 25.01 -3.87 -46.96
N GLN A 2 23.78 -3.37 -46.97
CA GLN A 2 23.52 -1.91 -46.94
C GLN A 2 23.71 -1.42 -45.51
N MET A 3 24.73 -0.57 -45.34
CA MET A 3 25.04 0.11 -44.09
C MET A 3 23.98 1.20 -43.90
N ILE A 4 23.02 0.96 -42.98
CA ILE A 4 22.00 1.94 -42.62
C ILE A 4 22.72 3.11 -41.94
N THR A 5 22.86 4.23 -42.64
CA THR A 5 23.42 5.46 -42.07
C THR A 5 22.39 6.10 -41.13
N PRO A 6 22.76 6.48 -39.89
CA PRO A 6 21.82 6.97 -38.88
C PRO A 6 21.33 8.42 -39.09
N ASP A 7 21.47 8.97 -40.29
CA ASP A 7 21.22 10.40 -40.58
C ASP A 7 19.74 10.77 -40.75
N SER A 8 18.80 9.83 -40.65
CA SER A 8 17.38 10.11 -40.88
C SER A 8 16.56 10.47 -39.63
N PHE A 9 17.16 10.46 -38.43
CA PHE A 9 16.45 10.88 -37.21
C PHE A 9 16.30 12.41 -37.17
N ARG A 10 15.15 12.91 -37.64
CA ARG A 10 14.85 14.35 -37.64
C ARG A 10 14.94 14.92 -36.21
N PRO A 11 15.76 15.95 -35.97
CA PRO A 11 16.04 16.48 -34.62
C PRO A 11 14.86 17.17 -33.92
N LYS A 12 13.69 17.26 -34.57
CA LYS A 12 12.47 17.90 -34.05
C LYS A 12 11.53 16.96 -33.31
N ILE A 13 11.78 15.65 -33.33
CA ILE A 13 10.90 14.63 -32.73
C ILE A 13 11.02 14.55 -31.20
N PRO A 14 12.22 14.60 -30.58
CA PRO A 14 12.36 14.47 -29.12
C PRO A 14 11.58 15.48 -28.24
N PRO A 15 11.50 16.79 -28.54
CA PRO A 15 10.78 17.74 -27.70
C PRO A 15 9.28 17.59 -27.86
N ALA A 16 8.81 17.20 -29.06
CA ALA A 16 7.41 16.89 -29.29
C ALA A 16 6.99 15.67 -28.45
N ILE A 17 7.85 14.64 -28.35
CA ILE A 17 7.59 13.47 -27.50
C ILE A 17 7.53 13.88 -26.01
N LEU A 18 8.41 14.76 -25.53
CA LEU A 18 8.37 15.23 -24.14
C LEU A 18 7.11 16.03 -23.82
N ILE A 19 6.70 16.95 -24.71
CA ILE A 19 5.49 17.75 -24.53
C ILE A 19 4.25 16.84 -24.56
N VAL A 20 4.13 15.98 -25.59
CA VAL A 20 3.02 15.04 -25.73
C VAL A 20 2.98 14.05 -24.56
N GLY A 21 4.13 13.53 -24.13
CA GLY A 21 4.25 12.62 -22.98
C GLY A 21 3.83 13.28 -21.66
N SER A 22 4.21 14.54 -21.44
CA SER A 22 3.81 15.29 -20.23
C SER A 22 2.30 15.55 -20.17
N LEU A 23 1.70 15.90 -21.32
CA LEU A 23 0.25 16.12 -21.43
C LEU A 23 -0.52 14.80 -21.29
N ALA A 24 -0.04 13.72 -21.91
CA ALA A 24 -0.62 12.39 -21.78
C ALA A 24 -0.55 11.88 -20.34
N GLY A 25 0.58 12.07 -19.65
CA GLY A 25 0.72 11.72 -18.23
C GLY A 25 -0.26 12.46 -17.33
N LYS A 26 -0.48 13.76 -17.59
CA LYS A 26 -1.48 14.55 -16.87
C LYS A 26 -2.91 14.06 -17.13
N LEU A 27 -3.24 13.74 -18.38
CA LEU A 27 -4.52 13.16 -18.76
C LEU A 27 -4.77 11.81 -18.07
N ILE A 28 -3.76 10.92 -18.06
CA ILE A 28 -3.85 9.62 -17.36
C ILE A 28 -4.06 9.83 -15.86
N SER A 29 -3.32 10.75 -15.22
CA SER A 29 -3.48 11.04 -13.79
C SER A 29 -4.87 11.60 -13.43
N TRP A 30 -5.49 12.34 -14.36
CA TRP A 30 -6.82 12.90 -14.19
C TRP A 30 -7.91 11.83 -14.38
N VAL A 31 -7.75 10.94 -15.37
CA VAL A 31 -8.69 9.84 -15.64
C VAL A 31 -8.61 8.75 -14.56
N SER A 32 -7.44 8.48 -14.00
CA SER A 32 -7.26 7.41 -13.03
C SER A 32 -7.72 7.74 -11.61
N ASN A 33 -8.27 8.94 -11.36
CA ASN A 33 -8.84 9.38 -10.08
C ASN A 33 -8.01 8.88 -8.88
N SER A 34 -6.70 9.16 -8.90
CA SER A 34 -5.71 8.48 -8.07
C SER A 34 -5.76 8.93 -6.61
N ASP A 35 -6.72 8.39 -5.86
CA ASP A 35 -6.71 8.36 -4.39
C ASP A 35 -5.71 7.33 -3.81
N PHE A 36 -4.92 6.67 -4.66
CA PHE A 36 -3.99 5.59 -4.29
C PHE A 36 -2.72 6.08 -3.54
N LEU A 37 -2.44 7.39 -3.51
CA LEU A 37 -1.18 7.94 -2.99
C LEU A 37 -1.17 8.32 -1.49
N LEU A 38 -2.12 7.84 -0.68
CA LEU A 38 -2.26 8.24 0.74
C LEU A 38 -1.89 7.16 1.78
N SER A 39 -0.98 6.24 1.45
CA SER A 39 -0.47 5.25 2.43
C SER A 39 1.06 5.19 2.53
N ILE A 40 1.76 6.32 2.37
CA ILE A 40 3.21 6.40 2.64
C ILE A 40 3.47 7.41 3.78
N LYS A 41 4.20 6.95 4.80
CA LYS A 41 4.12 7.45 6.19
C LYS A 41 5.03 8.64 6.53
N HIS A 42 5.37 9.51 5.59
CA HIS A 42 6.06 10.76 5.87
C HIS A 42 5.33 11.92 5.20
N GLU A 43 4.69 12.77 6.00
CA GLU A 43 3.96 13.95 5.52
C GLU A 43 4.84 14.84 4.64
N THR A 44 6.11 15.04 5.01
CA THR A 44 7.07 15.79 4.19
C THR A 44 7.40 15.12 2.87
N PHE A 45 7.51 13.79 2.84
CA PHE A 45 7.75 13.06 1.60
C PHE A 45 6.51 13.06 0.70
N LEU A 46 5.32 12.91 1.26
CA LEU A 46 4.06 13.00 0.51
C LEU A 46 3.81 14.42 -0.02
N LEU A 47 4.15 15.45 0.75
CA LEU A 47 4.05 16.84 0.30
C LEU A 47 5.07 17.13 -0.81
N MET A 48 6.32 16.66 -0.68
CA MET A 48 7.32 16.78 -1.74
C MET A 48 6.92 16.00 -3.00
N LEU A 49 6.46 14.76 -2.85
CA LEU A 49 6.06 13.91 -3.97
C LEU A 49 4.79 14.44 -4.63
N GLY A 50 3.80 14.85 -3.85
CA GLY A 50 2.57 15.49 -4.33
C GLY A 50 2.86 16.80 -5.06
N TRP A 51 3.79 17.61 -4.54
CA TRP A 51 4.28 18.81 -5.22
C TRP A 51 5.02 18.44 -6.53
N LEU A 52 5.90 17.43 -6.51
CA LEU A 52 6.61 16.98 -7.70
C LEU A 52 5.67 16.39 -8.77
N ILE A 53 4.63 15.67 -8.38
CA ILE A 53 3.62 15.14 -9.31
C ILE A 53 2.74 16.29 -9.86
N SER A 54 2.31 17.19 -8.98
CA SER A 54 1.43 18.31 -9.35
C SER A 54 2.13 19.37 -10.21
N TYR A 55 3.41 19.64 -9.95
CA TYR A 55 4.18 20.71 -10.60
C TYR A 55 5.33 20.20 -11.47
N GLY A 56 5.72 18.92 -11.40
CA GLY A 56 6.84 18.37 -12.17
C GLY A 56 6.62 18.41 -13.68
N TRP A 57 5.36 18.38 -14.15
CA TRP A 57 5.06 18.56 -15.56
C TRP A 57 5.41 19.98 -16.07
N TRP A 58 5.28 21.02 -15.24
CA TRP A 58 5.74 22.38 -15.60
C TRP A 58 7.25 22.42 -15.77
N PHE A 59 7.98 21.73 -14.91
CA PHE A 59 9.44 21.62 -15.01
C PHE A 59 9.84 20.92 -16.31
N MET A 60 9.22 19.79 -16.63
CA MET A 60 9.48 19.04 -17.87
C MET A 60 9.08 19.85 -19.13
N ALA A 61 7.96 20.56 -19.09
CA ALA A 61 7.55 21.44 -20.18
C ALA A 61 8.54 22.60 -20.37
N GLY A 62 8.99 23.23 -19.27
CA GLY A 62 10.00 24.29 -19.30
C GLY A 62 11.33 23.83 -19.91
N VAL A 63 11.84 22.66 -19.47
CA VAL A 63 13.04 22.04 -20.04
C VAL A 63 12.84 21.74 -21.53
N GLY A 64 11.67 21.22 -21.93
CA GLY A 64 11.33 20.96 -23.34
C GLY A 64 11.32 22.22 -24.20
N VAL A 65 10.79 23.34 -23.69
CA VAL A 65 10.77 24.63 -24.39
C VAL A 65 12.17 25.22 -24.54
N ILE A 66 12.97 25.24 -23.47
CA ILE A 66 14.37 25.69 -23.51
C ILE A 66 15.16 24.86 -24.52
N TRP A 67 14.94 23.55 -24.55
CA TRP A 67 15.57 22.64 -25.50
C TRP A 67 15.16 22.94 -26.94
N ALA A 68 13.86 23.12 -27.21
CA ALA A 68 13.35 23.45 -28.54
C ALA A 68 13.87 24.80 -29.07
N TYR A 69 14.14 25.74 -28.17
CA TYR A 69 14.75 27.03 -28.51
C TYR A 69 16.23 26.86 -28.88
N ASN A 70 17.01 26.16 -28.06
CA ASN A 70 18.45 25.94 -28.30
C ASN A 70 18.74 25.01 -29.48
N ALA A 71 17.84 24.08 -29.82
CA ALA A 71 17.99 23.15 -30.94
C ALA A 71 17.94 23.81 -32.34
N ARG A 72 17.63 25.10 -32.44
CA ARG A 72 17.56 25.81 -33.73
C ARG A 72 18.93 26.14 -34.35
N GLY A 73 20.04 26.07 -33.61
CA GLY A 73 21.34 26.58 -34.05
C GLY A 73 22.46 25.55 -34.34
N THR A 74 22.36 24.31 -33.85
CA THR A 74 23.51 23.40 -33.82
C THR A 74 23.09 21.97 -34.18
N SER A 75 23.51 21.50 -35.36
CA SER A 75 23.16 20.20 -35.95
C SER A 75 24.09 19.04 -35.59
N ARG A 76 25.08 19.28 -34.74
CA ARG A 76 25.99 18.24 -34.22
C ARG A 76 26.08 18.42 -32.73
N ILE A 77 26.19 17.29 -32.03
CA ILE A 77 26.22 17.10 -30.58
C ILE A 77 24.91 16.41 -30.16
N LEU A 78 24.94 15.07 -30.17
CA LEU A 78 24.25 14.26 -29.15
C LEU A 78 24.71 14.80 -27.80
N GLY A 79 24.05 15.84 -27.34
CA GLY A 79 24.54 16.67 -26.26
C GLY A 79 24.17 16.19 -24.89
N PRO A 80 24.69 16.87 -23.86
CA PRO A 80 24.34 16.66 -22.45
C PRO A 80 22.83 16.60 -22.19
N SER A 81 21.99 17.06 -23.12
CA SER A 81 20.53 16.93 -23.06
C SER A 81 20.00 15.49 -23.05
N LEU A 82 20.65 14.54 -23.74
CA LEU A 82 20.19 13.14 -23.71
C LEU A 82 20.49 12.50 -22.35
N VAL A 83 21.63 12.86 -21.77
CA VAL A 83 22.02 12.47 -20.41
C VAL A 83 21.04 13.02 -19.38
N THR A 84 20.56 14.27 -19.53
CA THR A 84 19.57 14.83 -18.60
C THR A 84 18.21 14.13 -18.68
N VAL A 85 17.73 13.78 -19.88
CA VAL A 85 16.42 13.09 -20.02
C VAL A 85 16.50 11.68 -19.42
N VAL A 86 17.57 10.95 -19.71
CA VAL A 86 17.80 9.62 -19.13
C VAL A 86 17.97 9.72 -17.62
N GLY A 87 18.68 10.73 -17.11
CA GLY A 87 18.87 10.97 -15.69
C GLY A 87 17.55 11.27 -14.95
N VAL A 88 16.68 12.11 -15.51
CA VAL A 88 15.37 12.41 -14.92
C VAL A 88 14.46 11.18 -14.95
N LEU A 89 14.43 10.44 -16.06
CA LEU A 89 13.65 9.20 -16.14
C LEU A 89 14.14 8.15 -15.13
N ALA A 90 15.45 7.95 -15.01
CA ALA A 90 16.04 7.04 -14.03
C ALA A 90 15.73 7.47 -12.59
N PHE A 91 15.74 8.78 -12.31
CA PHE A 91 15.39 9.31 -11.00
C PHE A 91 13.92 9.10 -10.64
N VAL A 92 13.00 9.42 -11.56
CA VAL A 92 11.56 9.18 -11.38
C VAL A 92 11.27 7.69 -11.21
N TRP A 93 11.92 6.84 -12.01
CA TRP A 93 11.80 5.39 -11.89
C TRP A 93 12.37 4.87 -10.57
N GLY A 94 13.48 5.44 -10.10
CA GLY A 94 14.07 5.13 -8.79
C GLY A 94 13.15 5.50 -7.63
N ILE A 95 12.49 6.67 -7.68
CA ILE A 95 11.48 7.07 -6.69
C ILE A 95 10.29 6.12 -6.72
N LEU A 96 9.80 5.78 -7.92
CA LEU A 96 8.67 4.87 -8.08
C LEU A 96 8.99 3.47 -7.52
N LEU A 97 10.17 2.92 -7.85
CA LEU A 97 10.64 1.64 -7.30
C LEU A 97 10.81 1.70 -5.79
N THR A 98 11.33 2.80 -5.24
CA THR A 98 11.48 2.99 -3.79
C THR A 98 10.11 3.08 -3.11
N ALA A 99 9.15 3.77 -3.72
CA ALA A 99 7.78 3.86 -3.22
C ALA A 99 7.11 2.47 -3.20
N ILE A 100 7.22 1.69 -4.28
CA ILE A 100 6.70 0.32 -4.37
C ILE A 100 7.40 -0.62 -3.36
N ALA A 101 8.70 -0.51 -3.19
CA ALA A 101 9.43 -1.30 -2.20
C ALA A 101 9.01 -0.94 -0.76
N SER A 102 8.77 0.36 -0.51
CA SER A 102 8.34 0.88 0.78
C SER A 102 6.85 0.71 1.09
N SER A 103 6.03 0.41 0.07
CA SER A 103 4.59 0.13 0.22
C SER A 103 4.30 -1.30 0.64
N SER A 104 5.33 -2.12 0.90
CA SER A 104 5.14 -3.35 1.68
C SER A 104 4.57 -2.96 3.04
N VAL A 105 3.25 -3.11 3.17
CA VAL A 105 2.55 -2.68 4.37
C VAL A 105 3.17 -3.41 5.54
N PRO A 106 3.65 -2.65 6.54
CA PRO A 106 4.38 -3.23 7.64
C PRO A 106 3.54 -4.31 8.29
N ARG A 107 4.13 -5.50 8.39
CA ARG A 107 3.50 -6.64 9.03
C ARG A 107 3.17 -6.27 10.47
N ILE A 108 1.89 -6.06 10.77
CA ILE A 108 1.44 -5.71 12.12
C ILE A 108 1.52 -6.96 13.00
N ILE A 109 1.21 -8.13 12.45
CA ILE A 109 1.40 -9.42 13.10
C ILE A 109 2.85 -9.87 12.87
N ILE A 110 3.65 -9.88 13.93
CA ILE A 110 5.05 -10.32 13.89
C ILE A 110 5.13 -11.85 13.92
N SER A 111 4.35 -12.47 14.81
CA SER A 111 4.24 -13.91 14.98
C SER A 111 2.81 -14.29 15.37
N TRP A 112 2.42 -15.53 15.09
CA TRP A 112 1.13 -16.08 15.45
C TRP A 112 1.28 -17.55 15.85
N GLY A 113 0.33 -18.05 16.63
CA GLY A 113 0.29 -19.41 17.12
C GLY A 113 -1.12 -19.84 17.54
N ASP A 114 -1.26 -21.12 17.81
CA ASP A 114 -2.45 -21.74 18.37
C ASP A 114 -1.97 -22.81 19.37
N ASP A 115 -2.51 -22.81 20.59
CA ASP A 115 -2.17 -23.79 21.63
C ASP A 115 -3.23 -24.90 21.77
N GLY A 116 -4.21 -24.93 20.86
CA GLY A 116 -5.36 -25.83 20.88
C GLY A 116 -6.56 -25.33 21.69
N THR A 117 -6.40 -24.29 22.51
CA THR A 117 -7.48 -23.69 23.32
C THR A 117 -7.66 -22.20 23.05
N ALA A 118 -6.62 -21.54 22.56
CA ALA A 118 -6.58 -20.13 22.25
C ALA A 118 -5.66 -19.86 21.05
N CYS A 119 -6.06 -18.86 20.27
CA CYS A 119 -5.21 -18.27 19.25
C CYS A 119 -4.34 -17.21 19.89
N SER A 120 -3.07 -17.15 19.54
CA SER A 120 -2.18 -16.10 20.00
C SER A 120 -1.48 -15.40 18.85
N ALA A 121 -1.18 -14.12 19.03
CA ALA A 121 -0.39 -13.36 18.09
C ALA A 121 0.38 -12.23 18.78
N THR A 122 1.58 -11.96 18.28
CA THR A 122 2.38 -10.81 18.69
C THR A 122 2.23 -9.70 17.67
N PHE A 123 1.80 -8.53 18.13
CA PHE A 123 1.55 -7.36 17.29
C PHE A 123 2.63 -6.28 17.50
N ASP A 124 3.11 -5.67 16.42
CA ASP A 124 3.86 -4.42 16.47
C ASP A 124 2.88 -3.23 16.41
N THR A 125 2.52 -2.71 17.58
CA THR A 125 1.58 -1.59 17.69
C THR A 125 2.26 -0.21 17.59
N SER A 126 3.59 -0.14 17.40
CA SER A 126 4.33 1.13 17.24
C SER A 126 3.76 2.01 16.13
N ARG A 127 3.25 1.37 15.06
CA ARG A 127 2.72 2.08 13.89
C ARG A 127 1.26 2.52 14.03
N LEU A 128 0.56 2.04 15.06
CA LEU A 128 -0.86 2.30 15.31
C LEU A 128 -1.10 3.45 16.31
N SER A 129 -0.04 4.16 16.72
CA SER A 129 -0.10 5.28 17.68
C SER A 129 -1.17 6.33 17.36
N ARG A 130 -1.41 6.62 16.07
CA ARG A 130 -2.46 7.56 15.62
C ARG A 130 -3.89 7.10 15.94
N PHE A 131 -4.11 5.80 16.06
CA PHE A 131 -5.42 5.21 16.34
C PHE A 131 -5.68 5.03 17.84
N ARG A 132 -4.64 5.11 18.69
CA ARG A 132 -4.68 4.88 20.14
C ARG A 132 -5.79 5.60 20.90
N LYS A 133 -6.17 6.81 20.45
CA LYS A 133 -7.21 7.61 21.12
C LYS A 133 -8.62 7.12 20.81
N LYS A 134 -8.85 6.57 19.61
CA LYS A 134 -10.19 6.25 19.09
C LYS A 134 -10.49 4.76 19.04
N TYR A 135 -9.45 3.94 18.95
CA TYR A 135 -9.56 2.51 18.74
C TYR A 135 -8.74 1.73 19.75
N ASP A 136 -9.22 0.55 20.07
CA ASP A 136 -8.47 -0.54 20.70
C ASP A 136 -8.14 -1.59 19.63
N ILE A 137 -7.08 -2.35 19.83
CA ILE A 137 -6.69 -3.45 18.94
C ILE A 137 -7.25 -4.76 19.49
N VAL A 138 -7.75 -5.62 18.61
CA VAL A 138 -8.14 -6.98 18.91
C VAL A 138 -7.45 -7.96 17.96
N LEU A 139 -7.16 -9.14 18.47
CA LEU A 139 -6.85 -10.31 17.66
C LEU A 139 -8.17 -10.99 17.29
N VAL A 140 -8.37 -11.21 16.00
CA VAL A 140 -9.43 -12.07 15.49
C VAL A 140 -8.77 -13.30 14.90
N CYS A 141 -9.21 -14.48 15.30
CA CYS A 141 -8.84 -15.70 14.61
C CYS A 141 -10.08 -16.45 14.14
N GLY A 142 -9.92 -17.24 13.10
CA GLY A 142 -10.96 -18.11 12.61
C GLY A 142 -10.39 -19.33 11.93
N ILE A 143 -11.26 -20.31 11.72
CA ILE A 143 -10.92 -21.54 11.01
C ILE A 143 -10.92 -21.26 9.51
N VAL A 144 -9.94 -21.82 8.79
CA VAL A 144 -9.93 -21.81 7.32
C VAL A 144 -11.00 -22.78 6.82
N ASN A 145 -12.10 -22.25 6.31
CA ASN A 145 -13.15 -23.02 5.66
C ASN A 145 -13.14 -22.76 4.15
N PRO A 146 -12.90 -23.77 3.30
CA PRO A 146 -12.88 -23.57 1.85
C PRO A 146 -14.26 -23.29 1.25
N GLN A 147 -15.35 -23.54 1.98
CA GLN A 147 -16.72 -23.34 1.50
C GLN A 147 -17.32 -21.99 1.89
N THR A 148 -16.65 -21.21 2.73
CA THR A 148 -17.19 -19.94 3.24
C THR A 148 -16.14 -18.86 3.12
N GLU A 149 -16.54 -17.71 2.58
CA GLU A 149 -15.65 -16.55 2.51
C GLU A 149 -15.26 -16.09 3.91
N ARG A 150 -13.98 -15.75 4.09
CA ARG A 150 -13.39 -15.33 5.36
C ARG A 150 -14.16 -14.20 6.05
N LEU A 151 -14.68 -13.25 5.27
CA LEU A 151 -15.44 -12.10 5.80
C LEU A 151 -16.80 -12.50 6.40
N GLN A 152 -17.38 -13.59 5.91
CA GLN A 152 -18.70 -14.10 6.30
C GLN A 152 -18.63 -15.26 7.29
N GLU A 153 -17.43 -15.78 7.55
CA GLU A 153 -17.19 -16.85 8.50
C GLU A 153 -17.66 -16.45 9.90
N LYS A 154 -18.45 -17.34 10.53
CA LYS A 154 -19.06 -17.12 11.84
C LYS A 154 -18.32 -17.86 12.96
N SER A 155 -17.45 -18.78 12.59
CA SER A 155 -16.64 -19.61 13.49
C SER A 155 -15.36 -18.87 13.86
N ILE A 156 -15.50 -17.64 14.36
CA ILE A 156 -14.38 -16.78 14.76
C ILE A 156 -14.29 -16.66 16.28
N SER A 157 -13.10 -16.30 16.74
CA SER A 157 -12.80 -15.95 18.13
C SER A 157 -12.14 -14.58 18.15
N ILE A 158 -12.52 -13.75 19.11
CA ILE A 158 -12.06 -12.37 19.23
C ILE A 158 -11.45 -12.22 20.63
N SER A 159 -10.26 -11.65 20.71
CA SER A 159 -9.62 -11.35 21.99
C SER A 159 -10.37 -10.26 22.75
N SER A 160 -10.02 -10.09 24.03
CA SER A 160 -10.32 -8.85 24.73
C SER A 160 -9.69 -7.63 24.03
N PRO A 161 -10.31 -6.44 24.13
CA PRO A 161 -9.79 -5.24 23.52
C PRO A 161 -8.53 -4.79 24.25
N PHE A 162 -7.46 -4.57 23.49
CA PHE A 162 -6.17 -4.15 24.03
C PHE A 162 -5.87 -2.69 23.67
N ASN A 163 -5.37 -1.94 24.65
CA ASN A 163 -4.98 -0.56 24.41
C ASN A 163 -3.69 -0.50 23.56
N ILE A 164 -3.68 0.36 22.55
CA ILE A 164 -2.51 0.50 21.66
C ILE A 164 -1.34 1.16 22.42
N HIS A 165 -0.20 0.47 22.52
CA HIS A 165 1.04 0.98 23.10
C HIS A 165 2.18 1.00 22.06
N PRO A 166 3.25 1.80 22.22
CA PRO A 166 4.35 1.87 21.25
C PRO A 166 5.37 0.72 21.43
N VAL A 167 4.92 -0.49 21.74
CA VAL A 167 5.75 -1.68 21.97
C VAL A 167 5.10 -2.91 21.36
N GLY A 168 5.85 -4.00 21.20
CA GLY A 168 5.28 -5.28 20.81
C GLY A 168 4.35 -5.81 21.90
N VAL A 169 3.15 -6.26 21.52
CA VAL A 169 2.15 -6.80 22.45
C VAL A 169 1.77 -8.21 22.04
N PHE A 170 1.82 -9.14 22.98
CA PHE A 170 1.25 -10.47 22.83
C PHE A 170 -0.22 -10.45 23.23
N ILE A 171 -1.11 -10.83 22.32
CA ILE A 171 -2.56 -10.90 22.58
C ILE A 171 -3.03 -12.32 22.32
N GLU A 172 -3.87 -12.80 23.22
CA GLU A 172 -4.46 -14.12 23.18
C GLU A 172 -5.99 -14.01 23.03
N ALA A 173 -6.55 -14.80 22.13
CA ALA A 173 -7.96 -14.91 21.83
C ALA A 173 -8.43 -16.35 22.15
N PRO A 174 -9.10 -16.58 23.29
CA PRO A 174 -9.60 -17.91 23.63
C PRO A 174 -10.64 -18.36 22.60
N HIS A 175 -10.64 -19.65 22.28
CA HIS A 175 -11.56 -20.20 21.28
C HIS A 175 -13.02 -19.99 21.70
N SER A 176 -13.82 -19.43 20.81
CA SER A 176 -15.26 -19.25 21.04
C SER A 176 -15.97 -20.61 20.99
N THR A 177 -17.11 -20.72 21.67
CA THR A 177 -17.92 -21.94 21.66
C THR A 177 -18.36 -22.35 20.25
N LYS A 178 -18.56 -21.37 19.37
CA LYS A 178 -18.84 -21.59 17.93
C LYS A 178 -17.64 -22.20 17.24
N MET A 179 -16.43 -21.69 17.50
CA MET A 179 -15.21 -22.24 16.92
C MET A 179 -14.94 -23.66 17.42
N THR A 180 -15.04 -23.91 18.73
CA THR A 180 -14.84 -25.25 19.31
C THR A 180 -15.86 -26.27 18.81
N SER A 181 -17.08 -25.85 18.43
CA SER A 181 -18.08 -26.77 17.87
C SER A 181 -17.72 -27.30 16.48
N VAL A 182 -16.86 -26.59 15.75
CA VAL A 182 -16.38 -26.97 14.41
C VAL A 182 -15.07 -27.76 14.51
N ILE A 183 -14.29 -27.56 15.57
CA ILE A 183 -13.05 -28.29 15.83
C ILE A 183 -13.38 -29.75 16.15
N LYS A 184 -13.00 -30.65 15.25
CA LYS A 184 -13.12 -32.10 15.48
C LYS A 184 -11.84 -32.62 16.17
N PRO A 185 -11.96 -33.42 17.24
CA PRO A 185 -10.78 -34.00 17.88
C PRO A 185 -9.98 -34.83 16.86
N GLY A 186 -8.68 -34.55 16.76
CA GLY A 186 -7.76 -35.24 15.85
C GLY A 186 -7.70 -34.70 14.41
N ALA A 187 -8.48 -33.67 14.05
CA ALA A 187 -8.35 -33.00 12.76
C ALA A 187 -7.27 -31.92 12.82
N LEU A 188 -6.37 -31.91 11.83
CA LEU A 188 -5.46 -30.79 11.59
C LEU A 188 -6.26 -29.62 11.03
N MET A 189 -6.58 -28.65 11.89
CA MET A 189 -7.28 -27.42 11.50
C MET A 189 -6.26 -26.35 11.16
N SER A 190 -6.47 -25.64 10.06
CA SER A 190 -5.71 -24.43 9.73
C SER A 190 -6.48 -23.21 10.24
N TYR A 191 -5.77 -22.33 10.93
CA TYR A 191 -6.32 -21.08 11.45
C TYR A 191 -5.73 -19.90 10.69
N TRP A 192 -6.54 -18.86 10.55
CA TRP A 192 -6.07 -17.55 10.11
C TRP A 192 -6.15 -16.58 11.28
N HIS A 193 -5.22 -15.62 11.31
CA HIS A 193 -5.13 -14.59 12.34
C HIS A 193 -5.21 -13.22 11.68
N GLU A 194 -5.99 -12.32 12.27
CA GLU A 194 -6.14 -10.94 11.83
C GLU A 194 -6.02 -9.96 12.98
N ALA A 195 -5.39 -8.83 12.68
CA ALA A 195 -5.45 -7.65 13.51
C ALA A 195 -6.70 -6.84 13.12
N ALA A 196 -7.50 -6.43 14.09
CA ALA A 196 -8.56 -5.46 13.83
C ALA A 196 -8.51 -4.31 14.84
N LEU A 197 -8.88 -3.12 14.38
CA LEU A 197 -9.13 -1.96 15.21
C LEU A 197 -10.62 -1.85 15.46
N ILE A 198 -11.01 -1.75 16.72
CA ILE A 198 -12.41 -1.59 17.14
C ILE A 198 -12.53 -0.28 17.91
N PRO A 199 -13.58 0.53 17.66
CA PRO A 199 -13.79 1.76 18.44
C PRO A 199 -13.85 1.47 19.94
N LYS A 200 -13.32 2.39 20.75
CA LYS A 200 -13.37 2.21 22.20
C LYS A 200 -14.81 2.16 22.70
N GLY A 201 -15.10 1.21 23.58
CA GLY A 201 -16.43 1.02 24.16
C GLY A 201 -17.41 0.23 23.29
N THR A 202 -16.99 -0.31 22.14
CA THR A 202 -17.82 -1.24 21.37
C THR A 202 -18.06 -2.54 22.14
N ASP A 203 -19.31 -3.01 22.12
CA ASP A 203 -19.68 -4.31 22.69
C ASP A 203 -19.26 -5.45 21.75
N LEU A 204 -18.16 -6.12 22.10
CA LEU A 204 -17.60 -7.24 21.33
C LEU A 204 -18.51 -8.46 21.27
N SER A 205 -19.46 -8.62 22.20
CA SER A 205 -20.38 -9.76 22.18
C SER A 205 -21.30 -9.76 20.97
N SER A 206 -21.52 -8.59 20.37
CA SER A 206 -22.34 -8.39 19.18
C SER A 206 -21.61 -8.71 17.87
N ILE A 207 -20.29 -8.95 17.93
CA ILE A 207 -19.46 -9.22 16.76
C ILE A 207 -19.38 -10.74 16.55
N HIS A 208 -19.87 -11.20 15.40
CA HIS A 208 -19.90 -12.64 15.08
C HIS A 208 -19.17 -12.98 13.79
N SER A 209 -18.75 -11.98 13.01
CA SER A 209 -18.00 -12.14 11.78
C SER A 209 -17.04 -10.95 11.59
N LEU A 210 -16.05 -11.11 10.71
CA LEU A 210 -15.19 -9.99 10.31
C LEU A 210 -16.00 -8.86 9.67
N SER A 211 -17.07 -9.18 8.93
CA SER A 211 -17.97 -8.18 8.35
C SER A 211 -18.66 -7.31 9.40
N ASP A 212 -18.87 -7.80 10.62
CA ASP A 212 -19.52 -7.01 11.67
C ASP A 212 -18.55 -5.97 12.24
N ILE A 213 -17.25 -6.26 12.27
CA ILE A 213 -16.22 -5.30 12.69
C ILE A 213 -16.30 -4.03 11.84
N THR A 214 -16.43 -4.16 10.52
CA THR A 214 -16.53 -3.01 9.62
C THR A 214 -17.86 -2.28 9.78
N LYS A 215 -18.97 -3.00 10.01
CA LYS A 215 -20.29 -2.39 10.31
C LYS A 215 -20.27 -1.52 11.57
N TYR A 216 -19.54 -1.94 12.61
CA TYR A 216 -19.39 -1.17 13.85
C TYR A 216 -18.31 -0.07 13.75
N GLY A 217 -17.86 0.28 12.54
CA GLY A 217 -16.87 1.34 12.32
C GLY A 217 -15.43 0.94 12.66
N GLY A 218 -15.19 -0.35 12.87
CA GLY A 218 -13.86 -0.93 13.00
C GLY A 218 -13.12 -1.01 11.67
N LYS A 219 -11.83 -1.34 11.75
CA LYS A 219 -10.93 -1.46 10.59
C LYS A 219 -10.18 -2.77 10.69
N ILE A 220 -10.33 -3.63 9.69
CA ILE A 220 -9.53 -4.84 9.56
C ILE A 220 -8.16 -4.43 9.03
N LEU A 221 -7.11 -4.84 9.71
CA LEU A 221 -5.72 -4.56 9.36
C LEU A 221 -5.14 -5.77 8.62
N ASP A 222 -5.83 -6.18 7.56
CA ASP A 222 -5.44 -7.33 6.76
C ASP A 222 -4.13 -7.05 6.01
N GLN A 223 -3.24 -8.04 5.95
CA GLN A 223 -2.03 -7.97 5.13
C GLN A 223 -2.36 -7.94 3.64
N ALA A 224 -3.49 -8.53 3.21
CA ALA A 224 -3.91 -8.63 1.82
C ALA A 224 -4.70 -7.40 1.32
N TYR A 225 -5.37 -6.64 2.19
CA TYR A 225 -6.15 -5.45 1.76
C TYR A 225 -5.28 -4.27 1.32
N PHE A 226 -3.96 -4.37 1.49
CA PHE A 226 -3.00 -3.35 1.08
C PHE A 226 -1.92 -3.87 0.12
N GLN A 227 -2.07 -5.08 -0.41
CA GLN A 227 -1.29 -5.57 -1.56
C GLN A 227 -2.10 -5.38 -2.84
#